data_AF-A0A382P3W4-F1
#
_entry.id   AF-A0A382P3W4-F1
#
_cell.length_a   1.000
_cell.length_b   1.000
_cell.length_c   1.000
_cell.angle_alpha   90.00
_cell.angle_beta   90.00
_cell.angle_gamma   90.00
#
_symmetry.space_group_name_H-M   'P 1'
#
loop_
_entity.id
_entity.type
_entity.pdbx_description
1 polymer ?
#
loop_
_entity_poly.entity_id
_entity_poly.type
_entity_poly.pdbx_seq_one_letter_code
_entity_poly.pdbx_strand_id
1 'polypeptide(L)'
;MERRVALALGVITTAAVSISAIPLQAQSFIPGAAGTEMVRNLRPSGQPVIPLFDGWYPNPDGSHGLCFGYFNLNLEEVLDIPLGPDNFIEPAEYDGMQPTNFLPVPSRLDGLDRRYYCTFSAIIPPGSESERVVWTLRHDGETYSVPAHISAEDYKIESPDQPGRNSVSPWVQFLDPAGPAGRGRNGDLIAGPISAEAGAPLDLRISVVEPDTDNPNSGFERVLTIWTKHQGPGEVRFGSYEQTPVSGG
;
A
#
# COMPACT_ATOMS: atom_id res chain seq x y z
N MET A 1 31.95 80.95 -43.89
CA MET A 1 31.10 79.74 -43.89
C MET A 1 30.97 79.31 -42.44
N GLU A 2 30.00 79.86 -41.72
CA GLU A 2 29.83 79.64 -40.27
C GLU A 2 28.56 78.82 -40.03
N ARG A 3 28.71 77.64 -39.43
CA ARG A 3 27.59 76.81 -38.96
C ARG A 3 27.26 77.22 -37.52
N ARG A 4 26.06 77.77 -37.31
CA ARG A 4 25.44 77.89 -35.99
C ARG A 4 24.65 76.61 -35.70
N VAL A 5 24.88 76.00 -34.55
CA VAL A 5 24.07 74.88 -34.02
C VAL A 5 23.27 75.41 -32.85
N ALA A 6 21.95 75.19 -32.86
CA ALA A 6 21.05 75.50 -31.76
C ALA A 6 20.78 74.23 -30.94
N LEU A 7 20.83 74.33 -29.61
CA LEU A 7 20.35 73.28 -28.70
C LEU A 7 18.88 73.58 -28.33
N ALA A 8 18.03 72.58 -28.43
CA ALA A 8 16.66 72.60 -27.88
C ALA A 8 16.58 71.63 -26.69
N LEU A 9 16.08 72.11 -25.56
CA LEU A 9 15.75 71.30 -24.38
C LEU A 9 14.27 70.88 -24.49
N GLY A 10 14.00 69.57 -24.54
CA GLY A 10 12.66 69.01 -24.45
C GLY A 10 12.39 68.48 -23.03
N VAL A 11 11.33 68.97 -22.38
CA VAL A 11 10.82 68.46 -21.10
C VAL A 11 9.90 67.26 -21.38
N ILE A 12 10.16 66.12 -20.74
CA ILE A 12 9.31 64.93 -20.81
C ILE A 12 8.46 64.88 -19.54
N THR A 13 7.14 64.99 -19.70
CA THR A 13 6.14 64.70 -18.64
C THR A 13 5.81 63.21 -18.64
N THR A 14 6.04 62.53 -17.52
CA THR A 14 5.66 61.13 -17.29
C THR A 14 4.24 61.05 -16.70
N ALA A 15 3.35 60.30 -17.35
CA ALA A 15 2.05 59.92 -16.81
C ALA A 15 2.18 58.56 -16.07
N ALA A 16 1.74 58.50 -14.82
CA ALA A 16 1.76 57.28 -14.01
C ALA A 16 0.51 56.43 -14.28
N VAL A 17 0.71 55.19 -14.73
CA VAL A 17 -0.34 54.17 -14.84
C VAL A 17 -0.40 53.41 -13.52
N SER A 18 -1.55 53.45 -12.84
CA SER A 18 -1.81 52.69 -11.62
C SER A 18 -2.20 51.25 -11.99
N ILE A 19 -1.32 50.29 -11.72
CA ILE A 19 -1.64 48.86 -11.82
C ILE A 19 -2.31 48.45 -10.51
N SER A 20 -3.62 48.27 -10.52
CA SER A 20 -4.35 47.65 -9.41
C SER A 20 -4.14 46.13 -9.46
N ALA A 21 -3.26 45.61 -8.60
CA ALA A 21 -3.11 44.18 -8.39
C ALA A 21 -4.25 43.67 -7.48
N ILE A 22 -5.16 42.89 -8.03
CA ILE A 22 -6.08 42.08 -7.23
C ILE A 22 -5.28 40.85 -6.76
N PRO A 23 -5.13 40.61 -5.44
CA PRO A 23 -4.50 39.37 -4.99
C PRO A 23 -5.46 38.20 -5.29
N LEU A 24 -5.00 37.26 -6.09
CA LEU A 24 -5.68 35.99 -6.36
C LEU A 24 -5.57 35.11 -5.11
N GLN A 25 -6.55 35.18 -4.21
CA GLN A 25 -6.65 34.24 -3.07
C GLN A 25 -7.21 32.90 -3.57
N ALA A 26 -6.37 32.06 -4.17
CA ALA A 26 -6.73 30.69 -4.54
C ALA A 26 -5.52 29.74 -4.61
N GLN A 27 -4.56 29.86 -3.70
CA GLN A 27 -3.50 28.86 -3.54
C GLN A 27 -3.36 28.54 -2.05
N SER A 28 -4.10 27.53 -1.60
CA SER A 28 -3.82 26.88 -0.33
C SER A 28 -2.49 26.12 -0.48
N PHE A 29 -1.40 26.78 -0.10
CA PHE A 29 -0.08 26.16 0.01
C PHE A 29 -0.10 25.18 1.19
N ILE A 30 0.12 23.90 0.93
CA ILE A 30 0.50 22.94 1.97
C ILE A 30 2.04 22.87 1.95
N PRO A 31 2.75 23.36 2.99
CA PRO A 31 4.21 23.30 3.03
C PRO A 31 4.68 21.84 3.04
N GLY A 32 5.59 21.48 2.14
CA GLY A 32 6.21 20.15 2.11
C GLY A 32 7.55 20.17 1.38
N ALA A 33 8.46 19.27 1.74
CA ALA A 33 9.86 19.21 1.30
C ALA A 33 10.10 19.00 -0.22
N ALA A 34 9.07 19.00 -1.06
CA ALA A 34 9.13 18.58 -2.47
C ALA A 34 8.97 19.73 -3.50
N GLY A 35 8.88 20.99 -3.07
CA GLY A 35 8.83 22.15 -3.99
C GLY A 35 7.51 22.33 -4.76
N THR A 36 7.50 23.31 -5.66
CA THR A 36 6.30 23.83 -6.37
C THR A 36 5.92 23.08 -7.66
N GLU A 37 6.81 22.24 -8.19
CA GLU A 37 6.61 21.54 -9.48
C GLU A 37 6.16 20.07 -9.32
N MET A 38 6.11 19.57 -8.09
CA MET A 38 5.65 18.22 -7.82
C MET A 38 4.16 18.25 -7.44
N VAL A 39 3.30 17.74 -8.32
CA VAL A 39 1.92 17.44 -7.94
C VAL A 39 1.99 16.44 -6.79
N ARG A 40 1.76 16.90 -5.56
CA ARG A 40 1.51 16.00 -4.44
C ARG A 40 0.20 15.29 -4.78
N ASN A 41 0.28 14.03 -5.17
CA ASN A 41 -0.92 13.20 -5.32
C ASN A 41 -1.51 12.82 -3.95
N LEU A 42 -0.72 12.95 -2.88
CA LEU A 42 -1.20 12.72 -1.52
C LEU A 42 -2.02 13.91 -1.01
N ARG A 43 -3.20 13.62 -0.46
CA ARG A 43 -4.11 14.58 0.19
C ARG A 43 -4.60 14.00 1.52
N PRO A 44 -5.15 14.80 2.45
CA PRO A 44 -5.80 14.25 3.65
C PRO A 44 -6.91 13.24 3.32
N SER A 45 -7.77 13.57 2.37
CA SER A 45 -8.92 12.78 1.92
C SER A 45 -9.30 13.06 0.46
N GLY A 46 -10.26 12.29 -0.07
CA GLY A 46 -10.85 12.46 -1.40
C GLY A 46 -9.95 12.00 -2.55
N GLN A 47 -9.00 11.10 -2.28
CA GLN A 47 -8.15 10.47 -3.29
C GLN A 47 -8.50 8.99 -3.44
N PRO A 48 -8.21 8.38 -4.59
CA PRO A 48 -8.50 6.97 -4.79
C PRO A 48 -7.53 6.06 -4.01
N VAL A 49 -7.91 4.79 -3.93
CA VAL A 49 -6.98 3.70 -3.67
C VAL A 49 -6.61 3.01 -4.98
N ILE A 50 -5.31 2.79 -5.18
CA ILE A 50 -4.76 2.18 -6.39
C ILE A 50 -4.39 0.72 -6.11
N PRO A 51 -4.99 -0.27 -6.80
CA PRO A 51 -4.57 -1.66 -6.71
C PRO A 51 -3.25 -1.87 -7.46
N LEU A 52 -2.38 -2.71 -6.92
CA LEU A 52 -1.02 -2.91 -7.42
C LEU A 52 -0.65 -4.39 -7.44
N PHE A 53 0.01 -4.81 -8.51
CA PHE A 53 0.67 -6.11 -8.59
C PHE A 53 2.11 -5.93 -8.12
N ASP A 54 2.45 -6.54 -6.99
CA ASP A 54 3.78 -6.45 -6.40
C ASP A 54 4.75 -7.47 -7.01
N GLY A 55 4.22 -8.52 -7.62
CA GLY A 55 4.99 -9.56 -8.29
C GLY A 55 4.44 -10.96 -8.01
N TRP A 56 5.15 -11.97 -8.51
CA TRP A 56 4.76 -13.37 -8.40
C TRP A 56 5.86 -14.22 -7.79
N TYR A 57 5.53 -15.37 -7.22
CA TYR A 57 6.51 -16.31 -6.67
C TYR A 57 6.09 -17.77 -6.93
N PRO A 58 7.06 -18.68 -7.17
CA PRO A 58 6.77 -20.10 -7.34
C PRO A 58 6.54 -20.79 -5.99
N ASN A 59 5.65 -21.77 -5.97
CA ASN A 59 5.43 -22.68 -4.84
C ASN A 59 6.07 -24.06 -5.12
N PRO A 60 6.40 -24.84 -4.07
CA PRO A 60 7.03 -26.16 -4.24
C PRO A 60 6.18 -27.19 -5.02
N ASP A 61 4.86 -27.03 -5.02
CA ASP A 61 3.92 -27.90 -5.75
C ASP A 61 3.75 -27.50 -7.23
N GLY A 62 4.48 -26.49 -7.69
CA GLY A 62 4.42 -25.96 -9.06
C GLY A 62 3.32 -24.93 -9.30
N SER A 63 2.49 -24.63 -8.30
CA SER A 63 1.58 -23.48 -8.35
C SER A 63 2.38 -22.18 -8.21
N HIS A 64 1.74 -21.04 -8.49
CA HIS A 64 2.36 -19.74 -8.36
C HIS A 64 1.45 -18.79 -7.59
N GLY A 65 2.01 -18.06 -6.63
CA GLY A 65 1.31 -16.96 -5.97
C GLY A 65 1.50 -15.65 -6.72
N LEU A 66 0.40 -14.94 -6.95
CA LEU A 66 0.33 -13.59 -7.48
C LEU A 66 0.05 -12.63 -6.32
N CYS A 67 1.02 -11.79 -5.98
CA CYS A 67 0.97 -10.94 -4.81
C CYS A 67 0.40 -9.55 -5.15
N PHE A 68 -0.61 -9.12 -4.40
CA PHE A 68 -1.27 -7.83 -4.62
C PHE A 68 -1.17 -6.94 -3.39
N GLY A 69 -0.87 -5.67 -3.65
CA GLY A 69 -0.83 -4.60 -2.67
C GLY A 69 -1.70 -3.43 -3.11
N TYR A 70 -1.80 -2.41 -2.28
CA TYR A 70 -2.54 -1.21 -2.63
C TYR A 70 -1.85 0.06 -2.12
N PHE A 71 -2.18 1.18 -2.76
CA PHE A 71 -1.76 2.51 -2.33
C PHE A 71 -2.98 3.39 -2.18
N ASN A 72 -3.39 3.63 -0.93
CA ASN A 72 -4.35 4.67 -0.60
C ASN A 72 -3.62 6.02 -0.67
N LEU A 73 -4.04 6.90 -1.58
CA LEU A 73 -3.43 8.22 -1.76
C LEU A 73 -3.89 9.25 -0.69
N ASN A 74 -4.71 8.82 0.27
CA ASN A 74 -5.15 9.61 1.40
C ASN A 74 -4.21 9.47 2.61
N LEU A 75 -3.93 10.59 3.28
CA LEU A 75 -3.09 10.65 4.47
C LEU A 75 -3.88 10.37 5.75
N GLU A 76 -5.21 10.58 5.75
CA GLU A 76 -6.06 10.46 6.93
C GLU A 76 -7.30 9.58 6.68
N GLU A 77 -7.83 9.58 5.46
CA GLU A 77 -9.04 8.84 5.11
C GLU A 77 -8.81 7.35 4.87
N VAL A 78 -9.54 6.54 5.63
CA VAL A 78 -9.74 5.11 5.35
C VAL A 78 -10.84 4.99 4.31
N LEU A 79 -10.62 4.20 3.26
CA LEU A 79 -11.67 3.88 2.29
C LEU A 79 -12.22 2.47 2.57
N ASP A 80 -13.54 2.33 2.57
CA ASP A 80 -14.22 1.03 2.63
C ASP A 80 -14.88 0.77 1.27
N ILE A 81 -14.40 -0.24 0.55
CA ILE A 81 -14.96 -0.69 -0.73
C ILE A 81 -15.30 -2.17 -0.62
N PRO A 82 -16.57 -2.53 -0.33
CA PRO A 82 -16.99 -3.91 -0.18
C PRO A 82 -16.75 -4.75 -1.43
N LEU A 83 -16.54 -6.05 -1.26
CA LEU A 83 -16.51 -7.00 -2.37
C LEU A 83 -17.79 -6.87 -3.22
N GLY A 84 -17.64 -6.97 -4.54
CA GLY A 84 -18.75 -6.87 -5.49
C GLY A 84 -18.42 -5.99 -6.69
N PRO A 85 -19.40 -5.27 -7.27
CA PRO A 85 -19.23 -4.54 -8.54
C PRO A 85 -18.10 -3.50 -8.56
N ASP A 86 -17.68 -3.03 -7.39
CA ASP A 86 -16.67 -1.99 -7.21
C ASP A 86 -15.36 -2.52 -6.60
N ASN A 87 -15.30 -3.80 -6.23
CA ASN A 87 -14.08 -4.44 -5.74
C ASN A 87 -14.16 -5.94 -6.05
N PHE A 88 -13.56 -6.35 -7.16
CA PHE A 88 -13.65 -7.72 -7.66
C PHE A 88 -12.37 -8.15 -8.37
N ILE A 89 -12.16 -9.46 -8.43
CA ILE A 89 -11.09 -10.09 -9.18
C ILE A 89 -11.67 -10.95 -10.31
N GLU A 90 -11.01 -10.89 -11.46
CA GLU A 90 -11.27 -11.77 -12.59
C GLU A 90 -10.03 -12.60 -12.91
N PRO A 91 -10.12 -13.92 -13.12
CA PRO A 91 -11.33 -14.76 -13.00
C PRO A 91 -11.93 -14.83 -11.59
N ALA A 92 -13.25 -15.03 -11.51
CA ALA A 92 -14.02 -14.98 -10.25
C ALA A 92 -13.64 -16.07 -9.25
N GLU A 93 -12.95 -17.14 -9.67
CA GLU A 93 -12.42 -18.17 -8.76
C GLU A 93 -11.31 -17.67 -7.84
N TYR A 94 -10.65 -16.55 -8.18
CA TYR A 94 -9.66 -15.88 -7.33
C TYR A 94 -10.25 -14.73 -6.52
N ASP A 95 -11.55 -14.46 -6.65
CA ASP A 95 -12.25 -13.39 -5.95
C ASP A 95 -12.57 -13.77 -4.50
N GLY A 96 -12.45 -12.81 -3.58
CA GLY A 96 -12.92 -12.94 -2.21
C GLY A 96 -11.86 -12.78 -1.12
N MET A 97 -10.57 -12.75 -1.46
CA MET A 97 -9.49 -12.55 -0.48
C MET A 97 -8.91 -11.14 -0.46
N GLN A 98 -9.30 -10.26 -1.38
CA GLN A 98 -8.82 -8.89 -1.45
C GLN A 98 -9.39 -8.03 -0.32
N PRO A 99 -8.65 -7.03 0.18
CA PRO A 99 -9.13 -6.17 1.26
C PRO A 99 -10.38 -5.39 0.85
N THR A 100 -11.26 -5.13 1.82
CA THR A 100 -12.38 -4.17 1.67
C THR A 100 -12.18 -2.91 2.49
N ASN A 101 -11.15 -2.85 3.34
CA ASN A 101 -10.78 -1.69 4.13
C ASN A 101 -9.36 -1.27 3.77
N PHE A 102 -9.21 -0.03 3.31
CA PHE A 102 -7.96 0.50 2.76
C PHE A 102 -7.44 1.61 3.68
N LEU A 103 -6.49 1.24 4.54
CA LEU A 103 -5.87 2.19 5.45
C LEU A 103 -5.13 3.32 4.70
N PRO A 104 -5.04 4.53 5.28
CA PRO A 104 -4.25 5.64 4.75
C PRO A 104 -2.77 5.29 4.56
N VAL A 105 -2.03 6.20 3.93
CA VAL A 105 -0.58 6.07 3.76
C VAL A 105 0.08 5.62 5.08
N PRO A 106 0.84 4.49 5.08
CA PRO A 106 1.51 4.02 6.27
C PRO A 106 2.45 5.09 6.82
N SER A 107 2.48 5.23 8.14
CA SER A 107 3.50 5.99 8.81
C SER A 107 4.81 5.19 8.85
N ARG A 108 5.96 5.86 9.00
CA ARG A 108 7.24 5.16 9.19
C ARG A 108 7.26 4.27 10.45
N LEU A 109 6.40 4.57 11.43
CA LEU A 109 6.29 3.76 12.65
C LEU A 109 5.64 2.41 12.37
N ASP A 110 4.80 2.33 11.33
CA ASP A 110 4.20 1.09 10.84
C ASP A 110 5.21 0.24 10.05
N GLY A 111 6.47 0.67 9.94
CA GLY A 111 7.58 -0.04 9.27
C GLY A 111 7.35 -0.38 7.79
N LEU A 112 6.30 0.17 7.20
CA LEU A 112 6.01 0.15 5.78
C LEU A 112 6.40 1.50 5.16
N ASP A 113 6.92 1.48 3.94
CA ASP A 113 7.20 2.70 3.18
C ASP A 113 6.11 2.90 2.13
N ARG A 114 5.42 4.05 2.21
CA ARG A 114 4.49 4.60 1.21
C ARG A 114 3.21 3.82 0.92
N ARG A 115 3.20 2.48 0.96
CA ARG A 115 2.04 1.65 0.57
C ARG A 115 2.01 0.29 1.30
N TYR A 116 0.91 -0.45 1.13
CA TYR A 116 0.76 -1.80 1.68
C TYR A 116 1.09 -2.83 0.61
N TYR A 117 2.17 -3.59 0.84
CA TYR A 117 2.66 -4.60 -0.09
C TYR A 117 2.04 -5.96 0.23
N CYS A 118 1.73 -6.75 -0.79
CA CYS A 118 1.41 -8.17 -0.63
C CYS A 118 0.30 -8.45 0.42
N THR A 119 -0.73 -7.61 0.43
CA THR A 119 -1.87 -7.68 1.36
C THR A 119 -2.72 -8.93 1.18
N PHE A 120 -2.70 -9.52 -0.02
CA PHE A 120 -3.26 -10.84 -0.30
C PHE A 120 -2.53 -11.44 -1.52
N SER A 121 -2.72 -12.74 -1.71
CA SER A 121 -2.21 -13.46 -2.89
C SER A 121 -3.33 -14.27 -3.55
N ALA A 122 -3.35 -14.30 -4.89
CA ALA A 122 -4.11 -15.30 -5.66
C ALA A 122 -3.17 -16.44 -6.06
N ILE A 123 -3.58 -17.69 -5.87
CA ILE A 123 -2.75 -18.85 -6.23
C ILE A 123 -3.25 -19.44 -7.54
N ILE A 124 -2.44 -19.36 -8.59
CA ILE A 124 -2.74 -20.00 -9.87
C ILE A 124 -2.11 -21.40 -9.93
N PRO A 125 -2.80 -22.40 -10.49
CA PRO A 125 -2.30 -23.77 -10.54
C PRO A 125 -1.11 -23.93 -11.51
N PRO A 126 -0.36 -25.03 -11.43
CA PRO A 126 0.62 -25.38 -12.48
C PRO A 126 -0.07 -25.47 -13.86
N GLY A 127 0.58 -24.98 -14.92
CA GLY A 127 0.03 -24.99 -16.28
C GLY A 127 -0.84 -23.77 -16.64
N SER A 128 -0.91 -22.77 -15.75
CA SER A 128 -1.62 -21.49 -15.96
C SER A 128 -0.71 -20.35 -16.43
N GLU A 129 0.35 -20.62 -17.20
CA GLU A 129 1.39 -19.62 -17.52
C GLU A 129 0.87 -18.43 -18.35
N SER A 130 -0.23 -18.63 -19.09
CA SER A 130 -0.90 -17.59 -19.88
C SER A 130 -2.01 -16.86 -19.13
N GLU A 131 -2.33 -17.30 -17.91
CA GLU A 131 -3.43 -16.77 -17.12
C GLU A 131 -3.15 -15.34 -16.64
N ARG A 132 -4.19 -14.52 -16.65
CA ARG A 132 -4.14 -13.15 -16.12
C ARG A 132 -5.20 -13.03 -15.04
N VAL A 133 -4.76 -12.66 -13.84
CA VAL A 133 -5.65 -12.34 -12.72
C VAL A 133 -5.70 -10.83 -12.60
N VAL A 134 -6.88 -10.23 -12.71
CA VAL A 134 -7.08 -8.78 -12.73
C VAL A 134 -7.87 -8.38 -11.51
N TRP A 135 -7.27 -7.56 -10.64
CA TRP A 135 -7.98 -6.93 -9.53
C TRP A 135 -8.45 -5.54 -9.94
N THR A 136 -9.74 -5.27 -9.75
CA THR A 136 -10.39 -4.00 -10.10
C THR A 136 -11.05 -3.36 -8.88
N LEU A 137 -10.77 -2.07 -8.70
CA LEU A 137 -11.41 -1.17 -7.74
C LEU A 137 -12.14 -0.06 -8.49
N ARG A 138 -13.35 0.26 -8.06
CA ARG A 138 -14.11 1.43 -8.53
C ARG A 138 -14.46 2.31 -7.35
N HIS A 139 -14.25 3.60 -7.52
CA HIS A 139 -14.50 4.59 -6.48
C HIS A 139 -14.70 5.96 -7.12
N ASP A 140 -15.69 6.72 -6.63
CA ASP A 140 -16.01 8.07 -7.11
C ASP A 140 -16.15 8.21 -8.64
N GLY A 141 -16.72 7.18 -9.29
CA GLY A 141 -16.96 7.15 -10.73
C GLY A 141 -15.73 6.76 -11.57
N GLU A 142 -14.58 6.53 -10.94
CA GLU A 142 -13.34 6.10 -11.59
C GLU A 142 -13.12 4.59 -11.42
N THR A 143 -12.34 4.00 -12.33
CA THR A 143 -11.97 2.58 -12.29
C THR A 143 -10.46 2.43 -12.32
N TYR A 144 -9.92 1.65 -11.39
CA TYR A 144 -8.52 1.31 -11.27
C TYR A 144 -8.37 -0.20 -11.29
N SER A 145 -7.54 -0.72 -12.21
CA SER A 145 -7.35 -2.16 -12.34
C SER A 145 -5.89 -2.50 -12.52
N VAL A 146 -5.47 -3.65 -12.00
CA VAL A 146 -4.11 -4.15 -12.19
C VAL A 146 -4.11 -5.61 -12.64
N PRO A 147 -3.48 -5.95 -13.78
CA PRO A 147 -3.29 -7.33 -14.18
C PRO A 147 -2.05 -7.92 -13.51
N ALA A 148 -2.17 -9.15 -13.05
CA ALA A 148 -1.08 -9.99 -12.57
C ALA A 148 -0.92 -11.21 -13.48
N HIS A 149 0.34 -11.64 -13.67
CA HIS A 149 0.71 -12.83 -14.43
C HIS A 149 2.15 -13.23 -14.11
N ILE A 150 2.53 -14.46 -14.44
CA ILE A 150 3.89 -14.97 -14.19
C ILE A 150 4.85 -14.79 -15.37
N SER A 151 4.37 -14.37 -16.54
CA SER A 151 5.20 -14.29 -17.75
C SER A 151 6.27 -13.18 -17.73
N ALA A 152 6.30 -12.32 -16.72
CA ALA A 152 7.31 -11.26 -16.56
C ALA A 152 8.30 -11.66 -15.46
N GLU A 153 9.47 -12.14 -15.85
CA GLU A 153 10.53 -12.56 -14.90
C GLU A 153 11.01 -11.42 -13.99
N ASP A 154 10.98 -10.17 -14.46
CA ASP A 154 11.37 -9.00 -13.65
C ASP A 154 10.43 -8.76 -12.43
N TYR A 155 9.24 -9.38 -12.44
CA TYR A 155 8.28 -9.35 -11.35
C TYR A 155 8.36 -10.59 -10.45
N LYS A 156 9.34 -11.47 -10.69
CA LYS A 156 9.55 -12.66 -9.85
C LYS A 156 10.14 -12.25 -8.50
N ILE A 157 9.49 -12.71 -7.45
CA ILE A 157 9.85 -12.48 -6.06
C ILE A 157 10.50 -13.75 -5.52
N GLU A 158 11.66 -13.60 -4.88
CA GLU A 158 12.24 -14.65 -4.05
C GLU A 158 11.38 -14.84 -2.80
N SER A 159 10.92 -16.07 -2.58
CA SER A 159 10.01 -16.44 -1.49
C SER A 159 10.29 -17.89 -1.09
N PRO A 160 10.23 -18.26 0.21
CA PRO A 160 9.93 -17.40 1.35
C PRO A 160 11.10 -16.49 1.76
N ASP A 161 12.33 -16.78 1.34
CA ASP A 161 13.53 -16.01 1.70
C ASP A 161 13.97 -15.06 0.60
N GLN A 162 14.55 -13.93 1.01
CA GLN A 162 15.03 -12.86 0.13
C GLN A 162 16.49 -12.55 0.45
N PRO A 163 17.43 -13.41 0.02
CA PRO A 163 18.85 -13.26 0.35
C PRO A 163 19.41 -11.93 -0.13
N GLY A 164 18.93 -11.38 -1.24
CA GLY A 164 19.32 -10.06 -1.74
C GLY A 164 18.84 -8.87 -0.89
N ARG A 165 17.95 -9.10 0.09
CA ARG A 165 17.39 -8.08 0.99
C ARG A 165 17.72 -8.33 2.47
N ASN A 166 18.60 -9.29 2.78
CA ASN A 166 18.91 -9.71 4.14
C ASN A 166 17.65 -9.98 4.99
N SER A 167 16.64 -10.59 4.35
CA SER A 167 15.32 -10.79 4.95
C SER A 167 14.87 -12.24 4.76
N VAL A 168 14.27 -12.78 5.81
CA VAL A 168 13.70 -14.13 5.85
C VAL A 168 12.27 -14.02 6.37
N SER A 169 11.35 -14.77 5.77
CA SER A 169 9.96 -14.77 6.25
C SER A 169 9.83 -15.64 7.49
N PRO A 170 9.29 -15.14 8.62
CA PRO A 170 9.04 -15.95 9.80
C PRO A 170 8.04 -17.08 9.54
N TRP A 171 8.08 -18.09 10.41
CA TRP A 171 6.89 -18.91 10.65
C TRP A 171 5.88 -18.13 11.47
N VAL A 172 4.64 -18.11 11.00
CA VAL A 172 3.51 -17.46 11.68
C VAL A 172 2.40 -18.48 11.88
N GLN A 173 1.77 -18.45 13.05
CA GLN A 173 0.61 -19.29 13.36
C GLN A 173 -0.32 -18.56 14.32
N PHE A 174 -1.63 -18.63 14.11
CA PHE A 174 -2.60 -18.23 15.12
C PHE A 174 -2.66 -19.27 16.25
N LEU A 175 -2.48 -18.82 17.48
CA LEU A 175 -2.57 -19.64 18.69
C LEU A 175 -3.98 -19.65 19.27
N ASP A 176 -4.70 -18.54 19.13
CA ASP A 176 -6.04 -18.35 19.67
C ASP A 176 -6.82 -17.37 18.77
N PRO A 177 -7.80 -17.87 17.98
CA PRO A 177 -8.11 -19.28 17.75
C PRO A 177 -6.93 -20.03 17.10
N ALA A 178 -6.79 -21.33 17.34
CA ALA A 178 -5.72 -22.11 16.72
C ALA A 178 -5.92 -22.22 15.20
N GLY A 179 -4.88 -21.91 14.43
CA GLY A 179 -4.85 -22.02 12.97
C GLY A 179 -3.64 -22.80 12.45
N PRO A 180 -3.54 -23.01 11.13
CA PRO A 180 -2.34 -23.59 10.53
C PRO A 180 -1.13 -22.66 10.72
N ALA A 181 0.06 -23.25 10.79
CA ALA A 181 1.30 -22.51 10.66
C ALA A 181 1.63 -22.34 9.18
N GLY A 182 2.24 -21.22 8.81
CA GLY A 182 2.82 -21.06 7.50
C GLY A 182 3.84 -19.94 7.45
N ARG A 183 4.37 -19.74 6.25
CA ARG A 183 5.57 -18.94 6.01
C ARG A 183 5.48 -18.28 4.65
N GLY A 184 5.99 -17.06 4.57
CA GLY A 184 6.02 -16.31 3.33
C GLY A 184 4.72 -15.60 3.02
N ARG A 185 4.36 -15.57 1.73
CA ARG A 185 3.30 -14.69 1.18
C ARG A 185 2.03 -15.45 0.82
N ASN A 186 1.97 -16.72 1.19
CA ASN A 186 0.80 -17.55 0.95
C ASN A 186 -0.30 -17.05 1.88
N GLY A 187 -1.40 -16.54 1.31
CA GLY A 187 -2.47 -15.87 2.04
C GLY A 187 -3.41 -16.82 2.78
N ASP A 188 -2.95 -18.03 3.12
CA ASP A 188 -3.73 -19.17 3.59
C ASP A 188 -3.71 -19.34 5.12
N LEU A 189 -3.16 -18.36 5.86
CA LEU A 189 -3.18 -18.34 7.32
C LEU A 189 -4.49 -17.77 7.85
N ILE A 190 -5.55 -18.58 7.78
CA ILE A 190 -6.87 -18.24 8.28
C ILE A 190 -7.17 -19.05 9.54
N ALA A 191 -7.64 -18.38 10.60
CA ALA A 191 -8.09 -19.02 11.83
C ALA A 191 -9.46 -18.49 12.25
N GLY A 192 -10.28 -19.34 12.87
CA GLY A 192 -11.68 -19.06 13.19
C GLY A 192 -12.68 -19.83 12.32
N PRO A 193 -13.96 -19.40 12.25
CA PRO A 193 -14.49 -18.15 12.79
C PRO A 193 -14.48 -18.10 14.32
N ILE A 194 -14.45 -16.88 14.86
CA ILE A 194 -14.62 -16.58 16.29
C ILE A 194 -15.73 -15.55 16.45
N SER A 195 -16.38 -15.52 17.61
CA SER A 195 -17.47 -14.60 17.91
C SER A 195 -17.23 -13.90 19.24
N ALA A 196 -17.53 -12.61 19.27
CA ALA A 196 -17.48 -11.78 20.45
C ALA A 196 -18.70 -10.84 20.44
N GLU A 197 -19.13 -10.41 21.63
CA GLU A 197 -20.16 -9.38 21.74
C GLU A 197 -19.61 -8.02 21.30
N ALA A 198 -20.45 -7.19 20.67
CA ALA A 198 -20.02 -5.87 20.23
C ALA A 198 -19.54 -5.02 21.42
N GLY A 199 -18.31 -4.53 21.35
CA GLY A 199 -17.67 -3.75 22.42
C GLY A 199 -16.97 -4.59 23.50
N ALA A 200 -17.15 -5.92 23.51
CA ALA A 200 -16.34 -6.81 24.33
C ALA A 200 -14.96 -7.02 23.66
N PRO A 201 -13.85 -6.89 24.41
CA PRO A 201 -12.53 -7.17 23.87
C PRO A 201 -12.38 -8.66 23.53
N LEU A 202 -11.60 -8.95 22.49
CA LEU A 202 -11.25 -10.30 22.05
C LEU A 202 -9.74 -10.39 21.93
N ASP A 203 -9.14 -11.31 22.69
CA ASP A 203 -7.70 -11.54 22.66
C ASP A 203 -7.34 -12.38 21.44
N LEU A 204 -6.41 -11.88 20.63
CA LEU A 204 -5.83 -12.59 19.49
C LEU A 204 -4.37 -12.86 19.78
N ARG A 205 -3.92 -14.10 19.55
CA ARG A 205 -2.53 -14.49 19.76
C ARG A 205 -1.96 -15.15 18.52
N ILE A 206 -0.76 -14.74 18.15
CA ILE A 206 0.05 -15.38 17.12
C ILE A 206 1.40 -15.80 17.70
N SER A 207 1.98 -16.88 17.20
CA SER A 207 3.40 -17.15 17.36
C SER A 207 4.15 -16.67 16.12
N VAL A 208 5.31 -16.06 16.34
CA VAL A 208 6.26 -15.73 15.29
C VAL A 208 7.59 -16.39 15.63
N VAL A 209 8.10 -17.23 14.73
CA VAL A 209 9.31 -18.04 14.97
C VAL A 209 10.30 -17.83 13.83
N GLU A 210 11.58 -17.69 14.19
CA GLU A 210 12.68 -17.64 13.23
C GLU A 210 12.71 -18.94 12.43
N PRO A 211 12.75 -18.89 11.09
CA PRO A 211 12.85 -20.10 10.31
C PRO A 211 14.27 -20.66 10.35
N ASP A 212 14.40 -21.98 10.35
CA ASP A 212 15.66 -22.62 9.97
C ASP A 212 15.88 -22.43 8.45
N THR A 213 16.97 -21.76 8.09
CA THR A 213 17.29 -21.42 6.69
C THR A 213 18.79 -21.31 6.47
N ASP A 214 19.25 -21.76 5.30
CA ASP A 214 20.63 -21.63 4.85
C ASP A 214 20.96 -20.20 4.36
N ASN A 215 20.01 -19.26 4.40
CA ASN A 215 20.26 -17.87 4.00
C ASN A 215 21.26 -17.23 4.99
N PRO A 216 22.51 -16.95 4.59
CA PRO A 216 23.54 -16.41 5.49
C PRO A 216 23.21 -14.98 5.95
N ASN A 217 22.22 -14.35 5.33
CA ASN A 217 21.72 -13.03 5.65
C ASN A 217 20.35 -13.10 6.35
N SER A 218 20.09 -14.14 7.15
CA SER A 218 18.88 -14.24 7.97
C SER A 218 18.88 -13.19 9.08
N GLY A 219 18.55 -11.94 8.74
CA GLY A 219 18.36 -10.87 9.70
C GLY A 219 17.03 -11.05 10.44
N PHE A 220 16.99 -11.90 11.46
CA PHE A 220 15.83 -12.08 12.33
C PHE A 220 15.90 -11.22 13.60
N GLU A 221 16.42 -9.99 13.47
CA GLU A 221 16.63 -9.11 14.63
C GLU A 221 15.38 -8.31 15.01
N ARG A 222 14.46 -8.11 14.05
CA ARG A 222 13.24 -7.32 14.25
C ARG A 222 12.06 -7.90 13.49
N VAL A 223 11.09 -8.40 14.24
CA VAL A 223 9.76 -8.75 13.73
C VAL A 223 8.82 -7.58 13.96
N LEU A 224 8.25 -7.05 12.88
CA LEU A 224 7.14 -6.11 12.96
C LEU A 224 5.82 -6.85 12.75
N THR A 225 4.87 -6.63 13.65
CA THR A 225 3.52 -7.15 13.53
C THR A 225 2.57 -5.97 13.46
N ILE A 226 1.68 -5.99 12.46
CA ILE A 226 0.64 -4.99 12.28
C ILE A 226 -0.68 -5.73 12.22
N TRP A 227 -1.64 -5.29 13.02
CA TRP A 227 -3.01 -5.78 12.96
C TRP A 227 -3.88 -4.77 12.24
N THR A 228 -4.58 -5.21 11.20
CA THR A 228 -5.46 -4.37 10.40
C THR A 228 -6.77 -5.08 10.14
N LYS A 229 -7.83 -4.30 9.95
CA LYS A 229 -9.09 -4.84 9.46
C LYS A 229 -8.92 -5.16 7.99
N HIS A 230 -8.99 -6.43 7.62
CA HIS A 230 -8.83 -6.85 6.22
C HIS A 230 -10.13 -6.70 5.43
N GLN A 231 -11.24 -7.24 5.97
CA GLN A 231 -12.53 -7.27 5.30
C GLN A 231 -13.71 -7.05 6.27
N GLY A 232 -14.88 -6.76 5.69
CA GLY A 232 -16.18 -6.82 6.36
C GLY A 232 -16.73 -5.47 6.85
N PRO A 233 -17.99 -5.41 7.28
CA PRO A 233 -18.60 -4.22 7.85
C PRO A 233 -18.17 -4.00 9.31
N GLY A 234 -18.47 -2.81 9.84
CA GLY A 234 -18.24 -2.49 11.25
C GLY A 234 -16.84 -1.95 11.56
N GLU A 235 -16.71 -1.27 12.69
CA GLU A 235 -15.45 -0.71 13.15
C GLU A 235 -14.69 -1.77 13.97
N VAL A 236 -13.41 -1.95 13.67
CA VAL A 236 -12.49 -2.80 14.44
C VAL A 236 -11.38 -1.92 14.97
N ARG A 237 -11.11 -2.02 16.28
CA ARG A 237 -10.00 -1.35 16.93
C ARG A 237 -9.07 -2.38 17.54
N PHE A 238 -7.79 -2.25 17.27
CA PHE A 238 -6.76 -3.07 17.89
C PHE A 238 -6.20 -2.32 19.10
N GLY A 239 -6.13 -3.00 20.24
CA GLY A 239 -5.47 -2.49 21.43
C GLY A 239 -3.94 -2.50 21.28
N SER A 240 -3.23 -2.02 22.30
CA SER A 240 -1.79 -2.22 22.40
C SER A 240 -1.47 -3.72 22.39
N TYR A 241 -0.49 -4.13 21.59
CA TYR A 241 -0.01 -5.50 21.62
C TYR A 241 1.15 -5.63 22.60
N GLU A 242 1.27 -6.80 23.21
CA GLU A 242 2.45 -7.22 23.96
C GLU A 242 3.20 -8.25 23.13
N GLN A 243 4.48 -7.98 22.85
CA GLN A 243 5.39 -8.97 22.28
C GLN A 243 6.22 -9.55 23.42
N THR A 244 5.88 -10.75 23.85
CA THR A 244 6.70 -11.50 24.79
C THR A 244 7.65 -12.39 23.99
N PRO A 245 8.99 -12.21 24.10
CA PRO A 245 9.91 -13.19 23.56
C PRO A 245 9.62 -14.54 24.23
N VAL A 246 9.37 -15.58 23.44
CA VAL A 246 9.35 -16.94 23.97
C VAL A 246 10.80 -17.29 24.29
N SER A 247 11.22 -17.12 25.53
CA SER A 247 12.51 -17.61 26.00
C SER A 247 12.46 -19.12 26.10
N GLY A 248 13.19 -19.83 25.24
CA GLY A 248 13.47 -21.25 25.42
C GLY A 248 13.37 -22.09 24.15
N GLY A 249 14.54 -22.54 23.68
CA GLY A 249 14.77 -23.53 22.64
C GLY A 249 16.27 -23.67 22.41
#